data_AF-A0A0F9EWV9-F1
#
_entry.id   AF-A0A0F9EWV9-F1
#
_cell.length_a   1.000
_cell.length_b   1.000
_cell.length_c   1.000
_cell.angle_alpha   90.00
_cell.angle_beta   90.00
_cell.angle_gamma   90.00
#
_symmetry.space_group_name_H-M   'P 1'
#
loop_
_entity.id
_entity.type
_entity.pdbx_description
1 polymer ?
#
loop_
_entity_poly.entity_id
_entity_poly.type
_entity_poly.pdbx_seq_one_letter_code
_entity_poly.pdbx_strand_id
1 'polypeptide(L)'
;MELDQIQRESHDTAVSKGWDDIPRSFPEFVANMHGELTEAWEEYRLNGTEPDTMIYLKQGKPEGIAVEFADLVIRLLDCCAHYDIPLEDALKVKMEYNKGRPYRHGNKVC
;
A
#
# COMPACT_ATOMS: atom_id res chain seq x y z
N MET A 1 13.79 8.40 3.82
CA MET A 1 12.59 9.24 4.05
C MET A 1 11.90 8.68 5.27
N GLU A 2 11.53 9.52 6.21
CA GLU A 2 10.70 9.10 7.35
C GLU A 2 9.30 8.76 6.83
N LEU A 3 8.63 7.75 7.41
CA LEU A 3 7.35 7.25 6.89
C LEU A 3 6.28 8.35 6.89
N ASP A 4 6.28 9.17 7.94
CA ASP A 4 5.42 10.34 8.06
C ASP A 4 5.59 11.36 6.91
N GLN A 5 6.79 11.45 6.32
CA GLN A 5 7.03 12.34 5.18
C GLN A 5 6.35 11.81 3.92
N ILE A 6 6.49 10.50 3.64
CA ILE A 6 5.85 9.85 2.48
C ILE A 6 4.32 9.87 2.65
N GLN A 7 3.84 9.74 3.89
CA GLN A 7 2.42 9.85 4.21
C GLN A 7 1.85 11.21 3.78
N ARG A 8 2.51 12.30 4.19
CA ARG A 8 2.10 13.67 3.80
C ARG A 8 2.20 13.87 2.29
N GLU A 9 3.30 13.46 1.67
CA GLU A 9 3.52 13.66 0.23
C GLU A 9 2.50 12.89 -0.63
N SER A 10 2.11 11.68 -0.21
CA SER A 10 1.05 10.90 -0.86
C SER A 10 -0.30 11.62 -0.79
N HIS A 11 -0.64 12.16 0.39
CA HIS A 11 -1.90 12.86 0.60
C HIS A 11 -1.95 14.22 -0.12
N ASP A 12 -0.87 15.01 -0.04
CA ASP A 12 -0.74 16.28 -0.76
C ASP A 12 -0.90 16.07 -2.27
N THR A 13 -0.33 14.99 -2.80
CA THR A 13 -0.52 14.59 -4.19
C THR A 13 -1.98 14.26 -4.46
N ALA A 14 -2.64 13.46 -3.63
CA ALA A 14 -4.05 13.11 -3.80
C ALA A 14 -4.96 14.36 -3.81
N VAL A 15 -4.77 15.27 -2.85
CA VAL A 15 -5.47 16.55 -2.77
C VAL A 15 -5.22 17.40 -4.02
N SER A 16 -3.96 17.52 -4.47
CA SER A 16 -3.61 18.29 -5.67
C SER A 16 -4.26 17.78 -6.97
N LYS A 17 -4.67 16.51 -6.97
CA LYS A 17 -5.36 15.84 -8.08
C LYS A 17 -6.88 15.84 -7.94
N GLY A 18 -7.43 16.49 -6.91
CA GLY A 18 -8.87 16.63 -6.69
C GLY A 18 -9.53 15.40 -6.08
N TRP A 19 -8.75 14.44 -5.54
CA TRP A 19 -9.33 13.24 -4.91
C TRP A 19 -10.07 13.54 -3.60
N ASP A 20 -9.81 14.70 -2.99
CA ASP A 20 -10.51 15.19 -1.79
C ASP A 20 -11.62 16.21 -2.10
N ASP A 21 -11.81 16.59 -3.37
CA ASP A 21 -12.93 17.46 -3.77
C ASP A 21 -14.28 16.75 -3.59
N ILE A 22 -14.26 15.41 -3.63
CA ILE A 22 -15.41 14.54 -3.38
C ILE A 22 -15.17 13.81 -2.06
N PRO A 23 -16.09 13.86 -1.09
CA PRO A 23 -15.96 13.12 0.15
C PRO A 23 -15.80 11.61 -0.12
N ARG A 24 -14.68 11.05 0.33
CA ARG A 24 -14.41 9.61 0.33
C ARG A 24 -14.61 9.05 1.74
N SER A 25 -15.37 7.97 1.84
CA SER A 25 -15.59 7.24 3.07
C SER A 25 -14.52 6.17 3.28
N PHE A 26 -14.31 5.74 4.53
CA PHE A 26 -13.32 4.72 4.87
C PHE A 26 -13.51 3.41 4.07
N PRO A 27 -14.74 2.90 3.85
CA PRO A 27 -14.96 1.74 2.97
C PRO A 27 -14.47 1.94 1.53
N GLU A 28 -14.55 3.15 0.97
CA GLU A 28 -14.08 3.43 -0.40
C GLU A 28 -12.56 3.42 -0.48
N PHE A 29 -11.86 3.95 0.54
CA PHE A 29 -10.42 3.79 0.65
C PHE A 29 -10.01 2.31 0.68
N VAL A 30 -10.70 1.51 1.48
CA VAL A 30 -10.43 0.06 1.57
C VAL A 30 -10.74 -0.65 0.24
N ALA A 31 -11.83 -0.30 -0.43
CA ALA A 31 -12.18 -0.87 -1.73
C ALA A 31 -11.11 -0.56 -2.79
N ASN A 32 -10.57 0.66 -2.81
CA ASN A 32 -9.48 1.03 -3.72
C ASN A 32 -8.21 0.22 -3.44
N MET A 33 -7.84 0.02 -2.17
CA MET A 33 -6.71 -0.84 -1.80
C MET A 33 -6.89 -2.31 -2.24
N HIS A 34 -8.11 -2.85 -2.20
CA HIS A 34 -8.40 -4.16 -2.77
C HIS A 34 -8.21 -4.20 -4.29
N GLY A 35 -8.47 -3.08 -4.98
CA GLY A 35 -8.16 -2.89 -6.40
C GLY A 35 -6.67 -3.11 -6.67
N GLU A 36 -5.80 -2.37 -5.98
CA GLU A 36 -4.33 -2.47 -6.17
C GLU A 36 -3.81 -3.89 -5.86
N LEU A 37 -4.38 -4.56 -4.85
CA LEU A 37 -4.07 -5.97 -4.56
C LEU A 37 -4.51 -6.93 -5.69
N THR A 38 -5.61 -6.61 -6.36
CA THR A 38 -6.08 -7.39 -7.51
C THR A 38 -5.17 -7.16 -8.72
N GLU A 39 -4.71 -5.93 -8.95
CA GLU A 39 -3.74 -5.62 -10.02
C GLU A 39 -2.42 -6.37 -9.79
N ALA A 40 -1.91 -6.39 -8.55
CA ALA A 40 -0.72 -7.19 -8.21
C ALA A 40 -0.90 -8.69 -8.50
N TRP A 41 -2.11 -9.22 -8.26
CA TRP A 41 -2.44 -10.61 -8.58
C TRP A 41 -2.51 -10.87 -10.09
N GLU A 42 -3.05 -9.93 -10.87
CA GLU A 42 -3.07 -10.06 -12.32
C GLU A 42 -1.66 -9.97 -12.92
N GLU A 43 -0.80 -9.10 -12.41
CA GLU A 43 0.62 -9.07 -12.80
C GLU A 43 1.32 -10.42 -12.51
N TYR A 44 1.07 -11.02 -11.35
CA TYR A 44 1.55 -12.38 -11.06
C TYR A 44 1.00 -13.42 -12.03
N ARG A 45 -0.29 -13.38 -12.37
CA ARG A 45 -0.90 -14.32 -13.33
C ARG A 45 -0.29 -14.23 -14.72
N LEU A 46 0.08 -13.03 -15.15
CA LEU A 46 0.62 -12.79 -16.49
C LEU A 46 2.12 -13.07 -16.57
N ASN A 47 2.87 -12.67 -15.53
CA ASN A 47 4.32 -12.54 -15.59
C ASN A 47 5.06 -13.40 -14.55
N GLY A 48 4.35 -14.06 -13.63
CA GLY A 48 4.94 -14.83 -12.54
C GLY A 48 5.67 -13.93 -11.53
N THR A 49 6.76 -14.44 -10.94
CA THR A 49 7.61 -13.69 -9.99
C THR A 49 9.04 -13.56 -10.50
N GLU A 50 9.22 -13.49 -11.82
CA GLU A 50 10.55 -13.31 -12.39
C GLU A 50 11.08 -11.90 -12.05
N PRO A 51 12.35 -11.75 -11.66
CA PRO A 51 12.86 -10.46 -11.19
C PRO A 51 12.76 -9.32 -12.22
N ASP A 52 12.83 -9.63 -13.51
CA ASP A 52 12.75 -8.68 -14.61
C ASP A 52 11.32 -8.20 -14.91
N THR A 53 10.29 -8.85 -14.34
CA THR A 53 8.88 -8.46 -14.48
C THR A 53 8.30 -7.79 -13.23
N MET A 54 9.10 -7.68 -12.16
CA MET A 54 8.69 -6.99 -10.94
C MET A 54 8.43 -5.50 -11.15
N ILE A 55 9.22 -4.87 -12.02
CA ILE A 55 9.10 -3.48 -12.44
C ILE A 55 9.49 -3.39 -13.93
N TYR A 56 8.56 -3.01 -14.79
CA TYR A 56 8.83 -2.78 -16.21
C TYR A 56 8.02 -1.60 -16.74
N LEU A 57 8.34 -1.14 -17.96
CA LEU A 57 7.58 -0.09 -18.63
C LEU A 57 6.67 -0.67 -19.70
N LYS A 58 5.37 -0.42 -19.57
CA LYS A 58 4.38 -0.72 -20.61
C LYS A 58 3.85 0.60 -21.16
N GLN A 59 4.20 0.89 -22.41
CA GLN A 59 3.84 2.15 -23.07
C GLN A 59 4.25 3.41 -22.28
N GLY A 60 5.37 3.33 -21.55
CA GLY A 60 5.89 4.42 -20.72
C GLY A 60 5.30 4.53 -19.31
N LYS A 61 4.33 3.69 -18.95
CA LYS A 61 3.83 3.56 -17.57
C LYS A 61 4.61 2.46 -16.83
N PRO A 62 5.05 2.68 -15.58
CA PRO A 62 5.57 1.59 -14.75
C PRO A 62 4.46 0.59 -14.43
N GLU A 63 4.76 -0.70 -14.55
CA GLU A 63 3.89 -1.83 -14.22
C GLU A 63 4.70 -2.92 -13.49
N GLY A 64 3.99 -3.91 -12.97
CA GLY A 64 4.57 -5.10 -12.33
C GLY A 64 4.22 -5.19 -10.85
N ILE A 65 4.37 -6.37 -10.26
CA ILE A 65 3.94 -6.65 -8.87
C ILE A 65 4.47 -5.61 -7.87
N ALA A 66 5.72 -5.18 -8.03
CA ALA A 66 6.32 -4.21 -7.12
C ALA A 66 5.73 -2.80 -7.30
N VAL A 67 5.28 -2.45 -8.51
CA VAL A 67 4.58 -1.18 -8.78
C VAL A 67 3.20 -1.21 -8.16
N GLU A 68 2.45 -2.30 -8.32
CA GLU A 68 1.11 -2.43 -7.72
C GLU A 68 1.14 -2.45 -6.19
N PHE A 69 2.17 -3.05 -5.59
CA PHE A 69 2.40 -2.93 -4.14
C PHE A 69 2.81 -1.52 -3.71
N ALA A 70 3.55 -0.79 -4.54
CA ALA A 70 3.83 0.61 -4.27
C ALA A 70 2.54 1.44 -4.30
N ASP A 71 1.67 1.21 -5.29
CA ASP A 71 0.37 1.88 -5.38
C ASP A 71 -0.51 1.54 -4.16
N LEU A 72 -0.57 0.28 -3.73
CA LEU A 72 -1.22 -0.12 -2.47
C LEU A 72 -0.70 0.66 -1.26
N VAL A 73 0.64 0.78 -1.12
CA VAL A 73 1.26 1.52 -0.02
C VAL A 73 0.88 3.00 -0.09
N ILE A 74 0.89 3.61 -1.27
CA ILE A 74 0.49 5.01 -1.48
C ILE A 74 -0.99 5.22 -1.08
N ARG A 75 -1.89 4.31 -1.47
CA ARG A 75 -3.32 4.37 -1.07
C ARG A 75 -3.50 4.24 0.44
N LEU A 76 -2.76 3.34 1.08
CA LEU A 76 -2.79 3.18 2.53
C LEU A 76 -2.31 4.46 3.22
N LEU A 77 -1.23 5.06 2.73
CA LEU A 77 -0.68 6.30 3.26
C LEU A 77 -1.62 7.49 3.10
N ASP A 78 -2.26 7.66 1.94
CA ASP A 78 -3.30 8.68 1.71
C ASP A 78 -4.47 8.50 2.71
N CYS A 79 -4.95 7.27 2.88
CA CYS A 79 -5.99 6.95 3.87
C CYS A 79 -5.55 7.30 5.30
N CYS A 80 -4.33 6.94 5.68
CA CYS A 80 -3.80 7.25 7.00
C CYS A 80 -3.68 8.75 7.23
N ALA A 81 -3.24 9.53 6.24
CA ALA A 81 -3.20 10.98 6.34
C ALA A 81 -4.60 11.59 6.47
N HIS A 82 -5.55 11.16 5.63
CA HIS A 82 -6.91 11.66 5.62
C HIS A 82 -7.65 11.45 6.96
N TYR A 83 -7.35 10.36 7.66
CA TYR A 83 -7.94 10.02 8.97
C TYR A 83 -7.06 10.32 10.18
N ASP A 84 -5.95 11.05 10.01
CA ASP A 84 -4.97 11.34 11.07
C ASP A 84 -4.47 10.07 11.81
N ILE A 85 -4.31 8.96 11.09
CA ILE A 85 -3.82 7.68 11.65
C ILE A 85 -2.30 7.76 11.83
N PRO A 86 -1.77 7.57 13.05
CA PRO A 86 -0.33 7.59 13.33
C PRO A 86 0.31 6.25 12.94
N LEU A 87 0.44 6.00 11.64
CA LEU A 87 0.88 4.70 11.10
C LEU A 87 2.29 4.33 11.57
N GLU A 88 3.22 5.29 11.62
CA GLU A 88 4.60 5.03 12.04
C GLU A 88 4.68 4.52 13.48
N ASP A 89 3.95 5.15 14.40
CA ASP A 89 3.89 4.72 15.80
C ASP A 89 3.18 3.37 15.94
N ALA A 90 2.09 3.16 15.20
CA ALA A 90 1.39 1.88 15.17
C ALA A 90 2.32 0.74 14.69
N LEU A 91 3.14 0.99 13.66
CA LEU A 91 4.14 0.03 13.17
C LEU A 91 5.21 -0.25 14.23
N LYS A 92 5.80 0.79 14.86
CA LYS A 92 6.80 0.62 15.92
C LYS A 92 6.28 -0.28 17.05
N VAL A 93 5.10 0.03 17.58
CA VAL A 93 4.45 -0.75 18.64
C VAL A 93 4.16 -2.19 18.17
N LYS A 94 3.62 -2.36 16.96
CA LYS A 94 3.23 -3.68 16.47
C LYS A 94 4.42 -4.58 16.16
N MET A 95 5.48 -4.02 15.57
CA MET A 95 6.71 -4.74 15.26
C MET A 95 7.40 -5.21 16.54
N GLU A 96 7.49 -4.37 17.57
CA GLU A 96 8.08 -4.75 18.85
C GLU A 96 7.28 -5.87 19.52
N TYR A 97 5.95 -5.74 19.56
CA TYR A 97 5.07 -6.81 20.05
C TYR A 97 5.26 -8.13 19.26
N ASN A 98 5.44 -8.07 17.94
CA ASN A 98 5.62 -9.25 17.10
C ASN A 98 6.95 -9.98 17.36
N LYS A 99 8.03 -9.28 17.79
CA LYS A 99 9.31 -9.92 18.17
C LYS A 99 9.14 -10.84 19.38
N GLY A 100 8.22 -10.51 20.28
CA GLY A 100 7.89 -11.34 21.45
C GLY A 100 7.05 -12.57 21.14
N ARG A 101 6.61 -12.77 19.89
CA ARG A 101 5.77 -13.92 19.53
C ARG A 101 6.59 -15.21 19.42
N PRO A 102 6.03 -16.35 19.87
CA PRO A 102 6.66 -17.64 19.62
C PRO A 102 6.67 -17.96 18.11
N TYR A 103 7.58 -18.83 17.70
CA TYR A 103 7.67 -19.30 16.33
C TYR A 103 6.32 -19.84 15.84
N ARG A 104 5.86 -19.35 14.68
CA ARG A 104 4.56 -19.68 14.07
C ARG A 104 3.36 -19.51 15.01
N HIS A 105 3.37 -18.46 15.84
CA HIS A 105 2.25 -18.12 16.72
C HIS A 105 0.90 -18.10 15.96
N GLY A 106 0.00 -18.99 16.35
CA GLY A 106 -1.36 -19.08 15.79
C GLY A 106 -1.53 -20.04 14.61
N ASN A 107 -0.47 -20.71 14.12
CA ASN A 107 -0.53 -21.73 13.05
C ASN A 107 -1.45 -21.36 11.86
N LYS A 108 -1.51 -20.07 11.50
CA LYS A 108 -2.25 -19.65 10.31
C LYS A 108 -1.62 -20.34 9.10
N VAL A 109 -2.47 -20.97 8.30
CA VAL A 109 -2.06 -21.67 7.09
C VAL A 109 -1.43 -20.63 6.15
N CYS A 110 -0.23 -20.93 5.66
CA CYS A 110 0.45 -20.12 4.66
C CYS A 110 -0.15 -20.39 3.28
#